data_AF-A0A212K4R7-F1
#
_entry.id   AF-A0A212K4R7-F1
#
_cell.length_a   1.000
_cell.length_b   1.000
_cell.length_c   1.000
_cell.angle_alpha   90.00
_cell.angle_beta   90.00
_cell.angle_gamma   90.00
#
_symmetry.space_group_name_H-M   'P 1'
#
loop_
_entity.id
_entity.type
_entity.pdbx_description
1 polymer ?
#
loop_
_entity_poly.entity_id
_entity_poly.type
_entity_poly.pdbx_seq_one_letter_code
_entity_poly.pdbx_strand_id
1 'polypeptide(L)'
;MERLKGYTTLPFHSTLRVLHLQVESAYLRNIDTELKAKFEYYDRYVDDIVILSKTKDNIDKYCEAVFSDIDLELNTEKTKYFCQDSPVQFLGYTLLQNEITVKATTLEKHLRSISMMFARLKKTLSLEKKRKRKIGVGIIKSAFVEDLNVKIAGAKYQNKRYGWLQYFSEITDTQIPYLIDNFVRTQFQKSPVVSTTPPDLKHASRAFYELKFSGKSTTYLHNYEEVDTQKKRDWLTKRGLAPGTFTGPNIDQLYAYHVGRFLSQIERDMGLDYKI
;
A
#
# COMPACT_ATOMS: atom_id res chain seq x y z
N MET A 1 -18.77 15.09 42.16
CA MET A 1 -18.99 14.43 40.85
C MET A 1 -18.52 15.36 39.74
N GLU A 2 -17.21 15.47 39.55
CA GLU A 2 -16.60 16.20 38.44
C GLU A 2 -16.26 15.19 37.33
N ARG A 3 -16.90 15.36 36.18
CA ARG A 3 -16.57 14.62 34.95
C ARG A 3 -15.52 15.41 34.18
N LEU A 4 -14.29 14.90 34.21
CA LEU A 4 -13.21 15.31 33.30
C LEU A 4 -13.63 15.06 31.85
N LYS A 5 -13.94 16.15 31.15
CA LYS A 5 -13.98 16.24 29.67
C LYS A 5 -12.58 16.66 29.23
N GLY A 6 -11.87 15.81 28.49
CA GLY A 6 -10.57 16.20 27.95
C GLY A 6 -9.70 15.06 27.46
N TYR A 7 -10.23 14.17 26.61
CA TYR A 7 -9.38 13.32 25.78
C TYR A 7 -9.83 13.45 24.33
N THR A 8 -9.22 14.42 23.66
CA THR A 8 -9.02 14.39 22.20
C THR A 8 -8.42 13.04 21.84
N THR A 9 -9.15 12.30 21.01
CA THR A 9 -8.78 10.99 20.49
C THR A 9 -7.48 11.08 19.67
N LEU A 10 -6.34 10.94 20.33
CA LEU A 10 -5.10 10.50 19.70
C LEU A 10 -5.34 9.11 19.10
N PRO A 11 -4.67 8.73 18.00
CA PRO A 11 -4.88 7.46 17.33
C PRO A 11 -4.36 6.31 18.20
N PHE A 12 -5.20 5.84 19.12
CA PHE A 12 -4.92 4.79 20.10
C PHE A 12 -4.39 3.50 19.43
N HIS A 13 -4.77 3.27 18.17
CA HIS A 13 -4.38 2.09 17.40
C HIS A 13 -2.95 2.13 16.84
N SER A 14 -2.39 3.31 16.57
CA SER A 14 -0.99 3.41 16.10
C SER A 14 0.00 3.34 17.25
N THR A 15 -0.33 3.88 18.42
CA THR A 15 0.54 3.83 19.61
C THR A 15 0.68 2.41 20.13
N LEU A 16 -0.42 1.64 20.21
CA LEU A 16 -0.36 0.21 20.56
C LEU A 16 0.45 -0.60 19.55
N ARG A 17 0.34 -0.27 18.26
CA ARG A 17 1.12 -0.94 17.21
C ARG A 17 2.62 -0.64 17.32
N VAL A 18 3.00 0.59 17.65
CA VAL A 18 4.40 0.97 17.89
C VAL A 18 4.94 0.28 19.14
N LEU A 19 4.16 0.26 20.22
CA LEU A 19 4.55 -0.40 21.47
C LEU A 19 4.74 -1.90 21.28
N HIS A 20 3.82 -2.55 20.55
CA HIS A 20 3.90 -3.97 20.21
C HIS A 20 5.16 -4.30 19.39
N LEU A 21 5.43 -3.53 18.33
CA LEU A 21 6.64 -3.70 17.52
C LEU A 21 7.93 -3.51 18.32
N GLN A 22 7.95 -2.57 19.27
CA GLN A 22 9.12 -2.35 20.14
C GLN A 22 9.34 -3.50 21.12
N VAL A 23 8.27 -4.06 21.69
CA VAL A 23 8.35 -5.19 22.61
C VAL A 23 8.80 -6.46 21.88
N GLU A 24 8.25 -6.75 20.70
CA GLU A 24 8.67 -7.89 19.87
C GLU A 24 10.14 -7.75 19.42
N SER A 25 10.56 -6.55 19.03
CA SER A 25 11.94 -6.29 18.64
C SER A 25 12.92 -6.49 19.80
N ALA A 26 12.52 -6.13 21.03
CA ALA A 26 13.36 -6.34 22.22
C ALA A 26 13.40 -7.81 22.63
N TYR A 27 12.27 -8.53 22.53
CA TYR A 27 12.14 -9.92 22.92
C TYR A 27 13.01 -10.86 22.08
N LEU A 28 13.01 -10.68 20.76
CA LEU A 28 13.75 -11.53 19.82
C LEU A 28 15.21 -11.11 19.61
N ARG A 29 15.70 -10.07 20.29
CA ARG A 29 17.01 -9.47 20.03
C ARG A 29 18.19 -10.45 20.19
N ASN A 30 18.12 -11.33 21.18
CA ASN A 30 19.19 -12.31 21.43
C ASN A 30 19.21 -13.36 20.31
N ILE A 31 18.03 -13.83 19.90
CA ILE A 31 17.88 -14.72 18.74
C ILE A 31 18.35 -14.04 17.46
N ASP A 32 17.95 -12.80 17.22
CA ASP A 32 18.39 -12.03 16.05
C ASP A 32 19.93 -11.97 15.99
N THR A 33 20.58 -11.84 17.14
CA THR A 33 22.05 -11.78 17.24
C THR A 33 22.68 -13.14 16.96
N GLU A 34 22.14 -14.21 17.54
CA GLU A 34 22.61 -15.57 17.34
C GLU A 34 22.46 -16.05 15.90
N LEU A 35 21.29 -15.86 15.30
CA LEU A 35 21.01 -16.28 13.93
C LEU A 35 21.84 -15.48 12.91
N LYS A 36 22.05 -14.18 13.13
CA LYS A 36 22.95 -13.36 12.30
C LYS A 36 24.41 -13.83 12.36
N ALA A 37 24.85 -14.32 13.51
CA ALA A 37 26.22 -14.82 13.66
C ALA A 37 26.43 -16.18 13.00
N LYS A 38 25.36 -17.00 12.91
CA LYS A 38 25.44 -18.37 12.41
C LYS A 38 25.25 -18.50 10.90
N PHE A 39 24.35 -17.73 10.31
CA PHE A 39 23.95 -17.88 8.91
C PHE A 39 24.55 -16.80 8.02
N GLU A 40 24.72 -17.10 6.73
CA GLU A 40 25.24 -16.14 5.75
C GLU A 40 24.33 -14.94 5.57
N TYR A 41 23.02 -15.16 5.65
CA TYR A 41 22.04 -14.09 5.63
C TYR A 41 20.91 -14.39 6.62
N TYR A 42 20.56 -13.37 7.40
CA TYR A 42 19.42 -13.36 8.27
C TYR A 42 18.76 -12.00 8.18
N ASP A 43 17.44 -11.98 7.97
CA ASP A 43 16.64 -10.78 8.12
C ASP A 43 15.27 -11.11 8.71
N ARG A 44 14.69 -10.15 9.42
CA ARG A 44 13.41 -10.30 10.10
C ARG A 44 12.58 -9.04 9.98
N TYR A 45 11.31 -9.24 9.65
CA TYR A 45 10.29 -8.21 9.68
C TYR A 45 9.12 -8.69 10.56
N VAL A 46 9.07 -8.17 11.79
CA VAL A 46 8.10 -8.62 12.80
C VAL A 46 8.28 -10.13 13.05
N ASP A 47 7.31 -10.96 12.69
CA ASP A 47 7.36 -12.43 12.84
C ASP A 47 7.92 -13.13 11.58
N ASP A 48 8.00 -12.43 10.45
CA ASP A 48 8.47 -13.00 9.20
C ASP A 48 10.00 -13.01 9.17
N ILE A 49 10.61 -14.19 9.17
CA ILE A 49 12.05 -14.40 9.17
C ILE A 49 12.48 -15.01 7.82
N VAL A 50 13.61 -14.55 7.30
CA VAL A 50 14.29 -15.18 6.17
C VAL A 50 15.74 -15.50 6.54
N ILE A 51 16.17 -16.71 6.20
CA ILE A 51 17.52 -17.22 6.44
C ILE A 51 18.04 -17.79 5.13
N LEU A 52 19.26 -17.41 4.75
CA LEU A 52 20.01 -18.08 3.68
C LEU A 52 21.23 -18.74 4.30
N SER A 53 21.42 -20.02 3.96
CA SER A 53 22.53 -20.84 4.44
C SER A 53 23.22 -21.52 3.27
N LYS A 54 24.56 -21.66 3.32
CA LYS A 54 25.30 -22.46 2.34
C LYS A 54 25.10 -23.96 2.50
N THR A 55 24.84 -24.43 3.72
CA THR A 55 24.64 -25.85 4.03
C THR A 55 23.19 -26.11 4.35
N LYS A 56 22.64 -27.19 3.78
CA LYS A 56 21.24 -27.60 4.02
C LYS A 56 21.04 -28.19 5.44
N ASP A 57 22.10 -28.69 6.05
CA ASP A 57 21.99 -29.59 7.19
C ASP A 57 21.50 -28.89 8.47
N ASN A 58 20.36 -29.38 8.98
CA ASN A 58 19.78 -29.11 10.31
C ASN A 58 19.40 -27.65 10.61
N ILE A 59 19.16 -26.82 9.60
CA ILE A 59 18.65 -25.44 9.82
C ILE A 59 17.32 -25.48 10.56
N ASP A 60 16.43 -26.38 10.15
CA ASP A 60 15.12 -26.61 10.72
C ASP A 60 15.19 -26.93 12.22
N LYS A 61 15.92 -27.99 12.58
CA LYS A 61 16.07 -28.42 13.97
C LYS A 61 16.76 -27.37 14.82
N TYR A 62 17.74 -26.66 14.26
CA TYR A 62 18.43 -25.61 14.99
C TYR A 62 17.50 -24.44 15.27
N CYS A 63 16.74 -23.97 14.28
CA CYS A 63 15.76 -22.91 14.49
C CYS A 63 14.69 -23.36 15.50
N GLU A 64 14.16 -24.57 15.39
CA GLU A 64 13.20 -25.12 16.36
C GLU A 64 13.74 -25.08 17.80
N ALA A 65 15.00 -25.48 18.01
CA ALA A 65 15.63 -25.41 19.33
C ALA A 65 15.78 -23.97 19.84
N VAL A 66 16.32 -23.06 19.02
CA VAL A 66 16.56 -21.66 19.39
C VAL A 66 15.26 -20.93 19.75
N PHE A 67 14.16 -21.18 19.03
CA PHE A 67 12.86 -20.58 19.36
C PHE A 67 12.19 -21.25 20.57
N SER A 68 12.34 -22.57 20.73
CA SER A 68 11.79 -23.29 21.89
C SER A 68 12.43 -22.85 23.20
N ASP A 69 13.71 -22.47 23.19
CA ASP A 69 14.43 -21.96 24.37
C ASP A 69 13.84 -20.66 24.95
N ILE A 70 12.98 -19.97 24.19
CA ILE A 70 12.26 -18.76 24.62
C ILE A 70 10.73 -18.94 24.57
N ASP A 71 10.26 -20.18 24.67
CA ASP A 71 8.83 -20.55 24.66
C ASP A 71 8.08 -20.09 23.38
N LEU A 72 8.77 -20.05 22.23
CA LEU A 72 8.15 -19.79 20.93
C LEU A 72 8.16 -21.02 20.02
N GLU A 73 7.05 -21.23 19.33
CA GLU A 73 6.88 -22.31 18.37
C GLU A 73 6.86 -21.80 16.93
N LEU A 74 7.55 -22.50 16.03
CA LEU A 74 7.50 -22.22 14.60
C LEU A 74 6.15 -22.67 14.03
N ASN A 75 5.54 -21.83 13.19
CA ASN A 75 4.33 -22.19 12.46
C ASN A 75 4.68 -23.15 11.30
N THR A 76 4.53 -24.46 11.53
CA THR A 76 4.91 -25.53 10.58
C THR A 76 4.21 -25.44 9.22
N GLU A 77 3.03 -24.83 9.12
CA GLU A 77 2.34 -24.62 7.84
C GLU A 77 2.96 -23.48 7.01
N LYS A 78 3.52 -22.47 7.67
CA LYS A 78 4.11 -21.29 7.04
C LYS A 78 5.62 -21.39 6.86
N THR A 79 6.29 -22.09 7.77
CA THR A 79 7.73 -22.33 7.72
C THR A 79 8.03 -23.26 6.55
N LYS A 80 8.85 -22.79 5.62
CA LYS A 80 9.23 -23.54 4.42
C LYS A 80 10.73 -23.48 4.22
N TYR A 81 11.29 -24.62 3.84
CA TYR A 81 12.71 -24.79 3.55
C TYR A 81 12.87 -25.06 2.06
N PHE A 82 13.66 -24.23 1.39
CA PHE A 82 13.82 -24.26 -0.05
C PHE A 82 15.27 -24.51 -0.43
N CYS A 83 15.50 -25.28 -1.49
CA CYS A 83 16.78 -25.33 -2.20
C CYS A 83 16.85 -24.23 -3.26
N GLN A 84 18.05 -23.95 -3.78
CA GLN A 84 18.38 -22.84 -4.68
C GLN A 84 17.43 -22.63 -5.88
N ASP A 85 16.80 -23.70 -6.39
CA ASP A 85 15.95 -23.63 -7.59
C ASP A 85 14.46 -23.37 -7.31
N SER A 86 14.06 -23.25 -6.05
CA SER A 86 12.67 -23.01 -5.68
C SER A 86 12.39 -21.53 -5.39
N PRO A 87 11.23 -20.99 -5.82
CA PRO A 87 10.87 -19.62 -5.53
C PRO A 87 10.66 -19.42 -4.02
N VAL A 88 11.30 -18.39 -3.47
CA VAL A 88 11.16 -18.00 -2.06
C VAL A 88 10.16 -16.86 -1.97
N GLN A 89 9.21 -16.93 -1.04
CA GLN A 89 8.25 -15.85 -0.81
C GLN A 89 8.56 -15.12 0.50
N PHE A 90 8.71 -13.80 0.43
CA PHE A 90 9.00 -12.98 1.60
C PHE A 90 8.36 -11.59 1.44
N LEU A 91 7.64 -11.10 2.45
CA LEU A 91 6.99 -9.77 2.44
C LEU A 91 6.08 -9.47 1.23
N GLY A 92 5.51 -10.52 0.64
CA GLY A 92 4.66 -10.42 -0.55
C GLY A 92 5.41 -10.44 -1.88
N TYR A 93 6.74 -10.47 -1.85
CA TYR A 93 7.58 -10.73 -3.00
C TYR A 93 7.74 -12.24 -3.25
N THR A 94 8.11 -12.56 -4.48
CA THR A 94 8.62 -13.88 -4.88
C THR A 94 10.00 -13.66 -5.47
N LEU A 95 11.01 -14.32 -4.90
CA LEU A 95 12.39 -14.30 -5.39
C LEU A 95 12.66 -15.63 -6.11
N LEU A 96 13.09 -15.56 -7.35
CA LEU A 96 13.49 -16.72 -8.14
C LEU A 96 14.75 -16.37 -8.92
N GLN A 97 15.88 -16.97 -8.53
CA GLN A 97 17.19 -16.70 -9.15
C GLN A 97 17.50 -15.19 -9.20
N ASN A 98 17.50 -14.60 -10.41
CA ASN A 98 17.79 -13.18 -10.64
C ASN A 98 16.53 -12.33 -10.86
N GLU A 99 15.34 -12.91 -10.69
CA GLU A 99 14.07 -12.22 -10.83
C GLU A 99 13.40 -12.00 -9.47
N ILE A 100 12.98 -10.76 -9.23
CA ILE A 100 12.14 -10.37 -8.10
C ILE A 100 10.78 -9.98 -8.68
N THR A 101 9.75 -10.76 -8.35
CA THR A 101 8.37 -10.50 -8.77
C THR A 101 7.45 -10.43 -7.55
N VAL A 102 6.16 -10.26 -7.79
CA VAL A 102 5.14 -10.19 -6.73
C VAL A 102 4.47 -11.55 -6.57
N LYS A 103 4.16 -11.93 -5.33
CA LYS A 103 3.36 -13.11 -5.04
C LYS A 103 2.02 -13.03 -5.78
N ALA A 104 1.65 -14.07 -6.51
CA ALA A 104 0.44 -14.11 -7.34
C ALA A 104 -0.83 -13.66 -6.60
N THR A 105 -1.04 -14.18 -5.38
CA THR A 105 -2.20 -13.78 -4.55
C THR A 105 -2.22 -12.30 -4.19
N THR A 106 -1.06 -11.65 -4.11
CA THR A 106 -0.96 -10.20 -3.84
C THR A 106 -1.32 -9.38 -5.07
N LEU A 107 -0.85 -9.79 -6.25
CA LEU A 107 -1.27 -9.20 -7.53
C LEU A 107 -2.78 -9.37 -7.73
N GLU A 108 -3.32 -10.58 -7.53
CA GLU A 108 -4.76 -10.84 -7.66
C GLU A 108 -5.59 -9.97 -6.72
N LYS A 109 -5.17 -9.79 -5.46
CA LYS A 109 -5.83 -8.87 -4.52
C LYS A 109 -5.80 -7.44 -5.03
N HIS A 110 -4.69 -7.00 -5.63
CA HIS A 110 -4.57 -5.67 -6.22
C HIS A 110 -5.53 -5.50 -7.41
N LEU A 111 -5.54 -6.42 -8.38
CA LEU A 111 -6.44 -6.40 -9.53
C LEU A 111 -7.91 -6.44 -9.10
N ARG A 112 -8.25 -7.29 -8.12
CA ARG A 112 -9.59 -7.34 -7.53
C ARG A 112 -9.98 -6.00 -6.90
N SER A 113 -9.04 -5.31 -6.25
CA SER A 113 -9.29 -4.00 -5.68
C SER A 113 -9.63 -2.95 -6.75
N ILE A 114 -8.99 -3.02 -7.93
CA ILE A 114 -9.32 -2.18 -9.08
C ILE A 114 -10.74 -2.49 -9.58
N SER A 115 -11.09 -3.77 -9.77
CA SER A 115 -12.46 -4.15 -10.15
C SER A 115 -13.52 -3.65 -9.16
N MET A 116 -13.21 -3.69 -7.86
CA MET A 116 -14.11 -3.13 -6.83
C MET A 116 -14.33 -1.63 -7.00
N MET A 117 -13.35 -0.86 -7.50
CA MET A 117 -13.53 0.57 -7.79
C MET A 117 -14.57 0.78 -8.91
N PHE A 118 -14.50 0.00 -10.00
CA PHE A 118 -15.50 0.06 -11.09
C PHE A 118 -16.90 -0.33 -10.61
N ALA A 119 -17.02 -1.37 -9.77
CA ALA A 119 -18.29 -1.76 -9.17
C ALA A 119 -18.87 -0.65 -8.27
N ARG A 120 -18.01 0.00 -7.45
CA ARG A 120 -18.40 1.14 -6.61
C ARG A 120 -18.83 2.34 -7.45
N LEU A 121 -18.17 2.62 -8.57
CA LEU A 121 -18.58 3.67 -9.50
C LEU A 121 -19.99 3.40 -10.04
N LYS A 122 -20.25 2.19 -10.55
CA LYS A 122 -21.59 1.81 -11.05
C LYS A 122 -22.67 2.01 -9.98
N LYS A 123 -22.40 1.57 -8.74
CA LYS A 123 -23.31 1.76 -7.60
C LYS A 123 -23.52 3.26 -7.30
N THR A 124 -22.45 4.04 -7.26
CA THR A 124 -22.48 5.48 -6.96
C THR A 124 -23.31 6.23 -8.00
N LEU A 125 -23.14 5.93 -9.29
CA LEU A 125 -23.92 6.53 -10.37
C LEU A 125 -25.40 6.13 -10.33
N SER A 126 -25.71 4.90 -9.90
CA SER A 126 -27.10 4.47 -9.69
C SER A 126 -27.76 5.24 -8.54
N LEU A 127 -27.05 5.42 -7.42
CA LEU A 127 -27.53 6.21 -6.29
C LEU A 127 -27.68 7.69 -6.64
N GLU A 128 -26.76 8.24 -7.44
CA GLU A 128 -26.80 9.62 -7.92
C GLU A 128 -28.11 9.94 -8.66
N LYS A 129 -28.65 9.01 -9.46
CA LYS A 129 -29.95 9.18 -10.13
C LYS A 129 -31.10 9.41 -9.14
N LYS A 130 -30.99 8.85 -7.93
CA LYS A 130 -32.02 8.90 -6.88
C LYS A 130 -31.82 10.05 -5.89
N ARG A 131 -30.67 10.75 -5.92
CA ARG A 131 -30.36 11.81 -4.96
C ARG A 131 -31.17 13.08 -5.25
N LYS A 132 -31.73 13.68 -4.20
CA LYS A 132 -32.43 14.98 -4.25
C LYS A 132 -31.49 16.11 -4.69
N ARG A 133 -30.26 16.13 -4.15
CA ARG A 133 -29.20 17.07 -4.55
C ARG A 133 -28.12 16.31 -5.30
N LYS A 134 -28.01 16.56 -6.61
CA LYS A 134 -27.03 15.92 -7.48
C LYS A 134 -25.65 16.56 -7.31
N ILE A 135 -24.62 15.72 -7.24
CA ILE A 135 -23.21 16.11 -7.37
C ILE A 135 -22.87 16.31 -8.86
N GLY A 136 -23.44 15.47 -9.73
CA GLY A 136 -23.18 15.48 -11.17
C GLY A 136 -22.34 14.29 -11.63
N VAL A 137 -22.81 13.63 -12.69
CA VAL A 137 -22.19 12.41 -13.23
C VAL A 137 -20.76 12.63 -13.69
N GLY A 138 -20.49 13.77 -14.36
CA GLY A 138 -19.13 14.12 -14.82
C GLY A 138 -18.15 14.28 -13.66
N ILE A 139 -18.58 14.93 -12.56
CA ILE A 139 -17.78 15.12 -11.36
C ILE A 139 -17.44 13.77 -10.71
N ILE A 140 -18.43 12.88 -10.57
CA ILE A 140 -18.22 11.54 -9.99
C ILE A 140 -17.23 10.73 -10.84
N LYS A 141 -17.36 10.77 -12.18
CA LYS A 141 -16.44 10.09 -13.09
C LYS A 141 -15.02 10.67 -13.00
N SER A 142 -14.89 12.00 -12.95
CA SER A 142 -13.59 12.66 -12.78
C SER A 142 -12.91 12.28 -11.47
N ALA A 143 -13.65 12.30 -10.34
CA ALA A 143 -13.13 11.86 -9.05
C ALA A 143 -12.69 10.38 -9.07
N PHE A 144 -13.45 9.52 -9.75
CA PHE A 144 -13.08 8.12 -9.94
C PHE A 144 -11.77 7.96 -10.71
N VAL A 145 -11.56 8.73 -11.78
CA VAL A 145 -10.30 8.69 -12.57
C VAL A 145 -9.13 9.18 -11.73
N GLU A 146 -9.30 10.25 -10.94
CA GLU A 146 -8.28 10.72 -9.99
C GLU A 146 -7.90 9.62 -8.98
N ASP A 147 -8.90 8.96 -8.37
CA ASP A 147 -8.65 7.89 -7.39
C ASP A 147 -8.01 6.65 -8.04
N LEU A 148 -8.43 6.29 -9.26
CA LEU A 148 -7.86 5.18 -10.02
C LEU A 148 -6.42 5.47 -10.41
N ASN A 149 -6.10 6.69 -10.82
CA ASN A 149 -4.75 7.14 -11.10
C ASN A 149 -3.84 6.98 -9.88
N VAL A 150 -4.33 7.28 -8.67
CA VAL A 150 -3.57 7.04 -7.43
C VAL A 150 -3.42 5.54 -7.16
N LYS A 151 -4.46 4.73 -7.41
CA LYS A 151 -4.37 3.28 -7.19
C LYS A 151 -3.35 2.60 -8.12
N ILE A 152 -3.24 3.08 -9.36
CA ILE A 152 -2.34 2.55 -10.39
C ILE A 152 -0.92 3.09 -10.23
N ALA A 153 -0.77 4.42 -10.21
CA ALA A 153 0.53 5.06 -10.28
C ALA A 153 1.10 5.40 -8.90
N GLY A 154 0.27 5.54 -7.88
CA GLY A 154 0.66 6.00 -6.55
C GLY A 154 0.57 7.50 -6.34
N ALA A 155 0.92 7.91 -5.12
CA ALA A 155 0.87 9.29 -4.66
C ALA A 155 2.05 9.62 -3.73
N LYS A 156 2.27 10.92 -3.53
CA LYS A 156 3.18 11.48 -2.54
C LYS A 156 2.45 12.39 -1.57
N TYR A 157 2.76 12.26 -0.28
CA TYR A 157 2.21 13.07 0.81
C TYR A 157 3.13 13.00 2.03
N GLN A 158 3.34 14.11 2.73
CA GLN A 158 4.22 14.26 3.88
C GLN A 158 5.59 13.62 3.70
N ASN A 159 6.23 13.91 2.56
CA ASN A 159 7.53 13.36 2.17
C ASN A 159 7.56 11.81 2.11
N LYS A 160 6.40 11.16 1.93
CA LYS A 160 6.26 9.72 1.80
C LYS A 160 5.56 9.35 0.50
N ARG A 161 5.90 8.17 -0.01
CA ARG A 161 5.29 7.55 -1.17
C ARG A 161 4.27 6.51 -0.74
N TYR A 162 3.16 6.51 -1.46
CA TYR A 162 2.03 5.60 -1.24
C TYR A 162 1.63 4.99 -2.57
N GLY A 163 1.31 3.72 -2.54
CA GLY A 163 0.82 2.98 -3.69
C GLY A 163 1.46 1.60 -3.78
N TRP A 164 0.78 0.75 -4.53
CA TRP A 164 1.17 -0.64 -4.64
C TRP A 164 2.54 -0.80 -5.33
N LEU A 165 2.79 -0.05 -6.41
CA LEU A 165 4.10 -0.06 -7.08
C LEU A 165 5.22 0.55 -6.22
N GLN A 166 4.88 1.45 -5.30
CA GLN A 166 5.83 2.04 -4.36
C GLN A 166 6.23 1.00 -3.30
N TYR A 167 5.28 0.24 -2.76
CA TYR A 167 5.60 -0.90 -1.89
C TYR A 167 6.44 -1.96 -2.62
N PHE A 168 6.13 -2.23 -3.89
CA PHE A 168 6.80 -3.20 -4.76
C PHE A 168 7.90 -2.58 -5.64
N SER A 169 8.64 -1.56 -5.14
CA SER A 169 9.66 -0.86 -5.91
C SER A 169 10.83 -1.75 -6.34
N GLU A 170 11.09 -2.82 -5.58
CA GLU A 170 12.23 -3.71 -5.79
C GLU A 170 11.99 -4.76 -6.89
N ILE A 171 10.78 -4.88 -7.43
CA ILE A 171 10.52 -5.85 -8.49
C ILE A 171 11.38 -5.56 -9.72
N THR A 172 11.89 -6.62 -10.34
CA THR A 172 12.60 -6.58 -11.62
C THR A 172 11.72 -7.10 -12.76
N ASP A 173 10.66 -7.86 -12.44
CA ASP A 173 9.66 -8.33 -13.40
C ASP A 173 8.86 -7.17 -14.00
N THR A 174 9.21 -6.82 -15.24
CA THR A 174 8.59 -5.73 -16.00
C THR A 174 7.19 -6.08 -16.52
N GLN A 175 6.80 -7.36 -16.53
CA GLN A 175 5.50 -7.78 -17.06
C GLN A 175 4.35 -7.36 -16.14
N ILE A 176 4.61 -7.29 -14.82
CA ILE A 176 3.61 -6.94 -13.80
C ILE A 176 2.95 -5.58 -14.08
N PRO A 177 3.69 -4.47 -14.27
CA PRO A 177 3.09 -3.18 -14.65
C PRO A 177 2.26 -3.22 -15.94
N TYR A 178 2.72 -3.90 -16.99
CA TYR A 178 1.96 -4.01 -18.25
C TYR A 178 0.70 -4.84 -18.11
N LEU A 179 0.72 -5.88 -17.27
CA LEU A 179 -0.45 -6.68 -16.93
C LEU A 179 -1.51 -5.81 -16.25
N ILE A 180 -1.11 -4.96 -15.30
CA ILE A 180 -2.01 -4.01 -14.63
C ILE A 180 -2.62 -3.04 -15.66
N ASP A 181 -1.81 -2.46 -16.56
CA ASP A 181 -2.29 -1.56 -17.60
C ASP A 181 -3.32 -2.24 -18.52
N ASN A 182 -3.03 -3.46 -18.97
CA ASN A 182 -3.94 -4.23 -19.80
C ASN A 182 -5.25 -4.54 -19.07
N PHE A 183 -5.15 -4.96 -17.80
CA PHE A 183 -6.30 -5.24 -16.97
C PHE A 183 -7.21 -4.03 -16.82
N VAL A 184 -6.64 -2.85 -16.50
CA VAL A 184 -7.39 -1.60 -16.36
C VAL A 184 -8.10 -1.24 -17.67
N ARG A 185 -7.41 -1.33 -18.80
CA ARG A 185 -8.00 -1.12 -20.13
C ARG A 185 -9.19 -2.05 -20.38
N THR A 186 -9.06 -3.32 -20.05
CA THR A 186 -10.17 -4.29 -20.15
C THR A 186 -11.33 -3.94 -19.21
N GLN A 187 -11.09 -3.42 -18.01
CA GLN A 187 -12.16 -2.97 -17.12
C GLN A 187 -12.94 -1.80 -17.72
N PHE A 188 -12.28 -0.83 -18.35
CA PHE A 188 -12.96 0.27 -19.06
C PHE A 188 -13.81 -0.28 -20.22
N GLN A 189 -13.24 -1.13 -21.09
CA GLN A 189 -13.97 -1.72 -22.22
C GLN A 189 -15.23 -2.49 -21.79
N LYS A 190 -15.16 -3.21 -20.67
CA LYS A 190 -16.30 -3.99 -20.13
C LYS A 190 -17.30 -3.15 -19.34
N SER A 191 -16.95 -1.91 -18.97
CA SER A 191 -17.77 -1.11 -18.08
C SER A 191 -18.92 -0.44 -18.83
N PRO A 192 -20.18 -0.68 -18.45
CA PRO A 192 -21.33 -0.04 -19.09
C PRO A 192 -21.48 1.44 -18.70
N VAL A 193 -20.70 1.92 -17.72
CA VAL A 193 -20.80 3.30 -17.20
C VAL A 193 -19.62 4.18 -17.60
N VAL A 194 -18.48 3.58 -17.95
CA VAL A 194 -17.26 4.26 -18.43
C VAL A 194 -16.60 3.41 -19.51
N SER A 195 -17.10 3.48 -20.74
CA SER A 195 -16.62 2.68 -21.86
C SER A 195 -15.38 3.26 -22.56
N THR A 196 -15.17 4.58 -22.44
CA THR A 196 -14.02 5.27 -23.03
C THR A 196 -12.92 5.46 -21.99
N THR A 197 -11.70 5.10 -22.36
CA THR A 197 -10.50 5.37 -21.55
C THR A 197 -10.24 6.88 -21.51
N PRO A 198 -10.14 7.50 -20.33
CA PRO A 198 -9.79 8.90 -20.19
C PRO A 198 -8.37 9.19 -20.70
N PRO A 199 -8.11 10.33 -21.35
CA PRO A 199 -6.78 10.69 -21.85
C PRO A 199 -5.77 10.96 -20.71
N ASP A 200 -6.27 11.32 -19.53
CA ASP A 200 -5.49 11.60 -18.32
C ASP A 200 -5.31 10.35 -17.42
N LEU A 201 -5.72 9.17 -17.88
CA LEU A 201 -5.49 7.92 -17.18
C LEU A 201 -3.98 7.62 -17.11
N LYS A 202 -3.49 7.35 -15.91
CA LYS A 202 -2.10 6.95 -15.68
C LYS A 202 -1.90 5.46 -15.94
N HIS A 203 -0.65 5.13 -16.24
CA HIS A 203 -0.19 3.79 -16.55
C HIS A 203 0.75 3.29 -15.45
N ALA A 204 0.54 2.05 -15.02
CA ALA A 204 1.41 1.34 -14.09
C ALA A 204 2.80 1.17 -14.69
N SER A 205 2.91 0.83 -15.98
CA SER A 205 4.20 0.71 -16.68
C SER A 205 5.00 2.01 -16.59
N ARG A 206 4.39 3.16 -16.92
CA ARG A 206 5.07 4.45 -16.80
C ARG A 206 5.46 4.75 -15.35
N ALA A 207 4.57 4.52 -14.38
CA ALA A 207 4.89 4.73 -12.97
C ALA A 207 6.06 3.86 -12.50
N PHE A 208 6.15 2.61 -12.97
CA PHE A 208 7.26 1.71 -12.67
C PHE A 208 8.61 2.28 -13.16
N TYR A 209 8.69 2.73 -14.41
CA TYR A 209 9.92 3.34 -14.94
C TYR A 209 10.26 4.67 -14.25
N GLU A 210 9.26 5.49 -13.93
CA GLU A 210 9.45 6.72 -13.16
C GLU A 210 10.05 6.44 -11.78
N LEU A 211 9.63 5.37 -11.11
CA LEU A 211 10.20 4.97 -9.82
C LEU A 211 11.65 4.49 -9.96
N LYS A 212 11.97 3.70 -11.00
CA LYS A 212 13.31 3.15 -11.22
C LYS A 212 14.34 4.20 -11.66
N PHE A 213 13.94 5.17 -12.48
CA PHE A 213 14.89 6.06 -13.16
C PHE A 213 14.81 7.53 -12.73
N SER A 214 13.61 8.04 -12.43
CA SER A 214 13.44 9.45 -12.05
C SER A 214 13.64 9.66 -10.55
N GLY A 215 13.50 8.61 -9.74
CA GLY A 215 13.64 8.70 -8.29
C GLY A 215 12.78 9.85 -7.74
N LYS A 216 13.39 10.77 -6.97
CA LYS A 216 12.69 11.85 -6.25
C LYS A 216 12.08 12.95 -7.13
N SER A 217 12.56 13.13 -8.37
CA SER A 217 12.13 14.24 -9.24
C SER A 217 10.82 13.98 -9.98
N THR A 218 10.26 12.77 -9.88
CA THR A 218 9.06 12.42 -10.64
C THR A 218 7.86 13.30 -10.31
N THR A 219 7.25 13.84 -11.35
CA THR A 219 5.97 14.56 -11.30
C THR A 219 4.80 13.65 -11.67
N TYR A 220 5.09 12.38 -11.98
CA TYR A 220 4.08 11.42 -12.44
C TYR A 220 3.19 10.89 -11.32
N LEU A 221 3.65 10.87 -10.07
CA LEU A 221 2.85 10.48 -8.91
C LEU A 221 1.84 11.59 -8.56
N HIS A 222 0.67 11.23 -8.03
CA HIS A 222 -0.28 12.25 -7.56
C HIS A 222 0.31 12.99 -6.34
N ASN A 223 0.26 14.32 -6.33
CA ASN A 223 0.78 15.12 -5.23
C ASN A 223 -0.35 15.60 -4.32
N TYR A 224 -0.38 15.12 -3.08
CA TYR A 224 -1.32 15.60 -2.06
C TYR A 224 -0.77 16.76 -1.22
N GLU A 225 0.45 17.23 -1.47
CA GLU A 225 1.00 18.48 -0.92
C GLU A 225 0.35 19.71 -1.58
N GLU A 226 -0.97 19.77 -1.56
CA GLU A 226 -1.71 20.90 -2.10
C GLU A 226 -1.71 22.03 -1.07
N VAL A 227 -1.38 23.24 -1.51
CA VAL A 227 -1.39 24.44 -0.66
C VAL A 227 -2.61 25.31 -0.94
N ASP A 228 -3.22 25.16 -2.12
CA ASP A 228 -4.38 25.91 -2.55
C ASP A 228 -5.67 25.38 -1.88
N THR A 229 -6.27 26.24 -1.04
CA THR A 229 -7.52 25.96 -0.34
C THR A 229 -8.68 25.66 -1.28
N GLN A 230 -8.76 26.29 -2.46
CA GLN A 230 -9.82 26.05 -3.43
C GLN A 230 -9.69 24.66 -4.05
N LYS A 231 -8.47 24.21 -4.37
CA LYS A 231 -8.25 22.85 -4.88
C LYS A 231 -8.56 21.78 -3.84
N LYS A 232 -8.24 22.01 -2.56
CA LYS A 232 -8.64 21.11 -1.45
C LYS A 232 -10.16 21.02 -1.32
N ARG A 233 -10.84 22.16 -1.40
CA ARG A 233 -12.31 22.25 -1.41
C ARG A 233 -12.89 21.47 -2.58
N ASP A 234 -12.39 21.69 -3.79
CA ASP A 234 -12.85 20.98 -4.98
C ASP A 234 -12.66 19.47 -4.84
N TRP A 235 -11.51 19.03 -4.32
CA TRP A 235 -11.24 17.61 -4.04
C TRP A 235 -12.28 16.99 -3.09
N LEU A 236 -12.62 17.69 -2.01
CA LEU A 236 -13.62 17.28 -1.03
C LEU A 236 -15.04 17.27 -1.61
N THR A 237 -15.41 18.31 -2.36
CA THR A 237 -16.74 18.43 -2.97
C THR A 237 -16.94 17.39 -4.08
N LYS A 238 -15.94 17.16 -4.92
CA LYS A 238 -15.98 16.12 -5.97
C LYS A 238 -16.28 14.72 -5.40
N ARG A 239 -15.81 14.45 -4.17
CA ARG A 239 -16.00 13.17 -3.45
C ARG A 239 -17.23 13.17 -2.53
N GLY A 240 -18.01 14.25 -2.51
CA GLY A 240 -19.21 14.39 -1.68
C GLY A 240 -18.92 14.43 -0.18
N LEU A 241 -17.70 14.77 0.22
CA LEU A 241 -17.24 14.80 1.61
C LEU A 241 -17.58 16.13 2.30
N ALA A 242 -17.70 17.21 1.51
CA ALA A 242 -18.11 18.52 1.98
C ALA A 242 -18.91 19.28 0.89
N PRO A 243 -19.84 20.18 1.26
CA PRO A 243 -20.50 21.07 0.30
C PRO A 243 -19.48 22.00 -0.37
N GLY A 244 -19.82 22.72 -1.44
CA GLY A 244 -18.88 23.67 -2.07
C GLY A 244 -18.62 24.93 -1.23
N THR A 245 -19.56 25.34 -0.38
CA THR A 245 -19.61 26.68 0.24
C THR A 245 -19.14 26.75 1.71
N PHE A 246 -18.32 25.81 2.19
CA PHE A 246 -17.84 25.83 3.58
C PHE A 246 -16.70 26.83 3.77
N THR A 247 -16.85 27.81 4.66
CA THR A 247 -15.80 28.79 4.97
C THR A 247 -15.14 28.45 6.31
N GLY A 248 -13.81 28.52 6.37
CA GLY A 248 -13.05 28.51 7.63
C GLY A 248 -11.79 27.62 7.66
N PRO A 249 -10.95 27.73 8.71
CA PRO A 249 -9.69 26.99 8.94
C PRO A 249 -9.83 25.45 9.06
N ASN A 250 -11.01 24.91 8.79
CA ASN A 250 -11.33 23.49 8.86
C ASN A 250 -11.08 22.75 7.54
N ILE A 251 -10.86 23.46 6.42
CA ILE A 251 -10.62 22.82 5.10
C ILE A 251 -9.34 22.01 5.11
N ASP A 252 -8.27 22.57 5.65
CA ASP A 252 -6.97 21.91 5.71
C ASP A 252 -7.01 20.67 6.60
N GLN A 253 -7.66 20.77 7.77
CA GLN A 253 -7.83 19.64 8.69
C GLN A 253 -8.70 18.54 8.08
N LEU A 254 -9.83 18.90 7.47
CA LEU A 254 -10.73 17.94 6.84
C LEU A 254 -10.09 17.27 5.63
N TYR A 255 -9.38 18.03 4.81
CA TYR A 255 -8.60 17.50 3.69
C TYR A 255 -7.52 16.54 4.19
N ALA A 256 -6.68 16.96 5.14
CA ALA A 256 -5.63 16.13 5.72
C ALA A 256 -6.19 14.84 6.35
N TYR A 257 -7.33 14.93 7.04
CA TYR A 257 -8.02 13.76 7.61
C TYR A 257 -8.47 12.78 6.52
N HIS A 258 -9.14 13.25 5.46
CA HIS A 258 -9.64 12.38 4.41
C HIS A 258 -8.53 11.83 3.51
N VAL A 259 -7.53 12.63 3.18
CA VAL A 259 -6.31 12.18 2.46
C VAL A 259 -5.58 11.15 3.30
N GLY A 260 -5.33 11.42 4.59
CA GLY A 260 -4.68 10.48 5.49
C GLY A 260 -5.44 9.15 5.60
N ARG A 261 -6.77 9.21 5.73
CA ARG A 261 -7.63 8.03 5.74
C ARG A 261 -7.61 7.27 4.41
N PHE A 262 -7.60 7.98 3.29
CA PHE A 262 -7.52 7.37 1.95
C PHE A 262 -6.17 6.67 1.76
N LEU A 263 -5.07 7.36 2.06
CA LEU A 263 -3.71 6.83 1.95
C LEU A 263 -3.43 5.71 2.95
N SER A 264 -4.05 5.70 4.13
CA SER A 264 -3.92 4.59 5.08
C SER A 264 -4.49 3.25 4.58
N GLN A 265 -5.36 3.30 3.58
CA GLN A 265 -5.93 2.11 2.91
C GLN A 265 -5.08 1.66 1.72
N ILE A 266 -3.99 2.37 1.43
CA ILE A 266 -3.07 2.11 0.33
C ILE A 266 -1.75 1.60 0.92
N GLU A 267 -1.12 0.69 0.20
CA GLU A 267 0.19 0.15 0.54
C GLU A 267 1.23 1.28 0.65
N ARG A 268 2.07 1.26 1.69
CA ARG A 268 3.12 2.28 1.91
C ARG A 268 4.44 1.80 1.35
N ASP A 269 5.23 2.70 0.81
CA ASP A 269 6.62 2.38 0.44
C ASP A 269 7.39 1.85 1.66
N MET A 270 8.11 0.73 1.48
CA MET A 270 8.92 0.07 2.52
C MET A 270 10.38 0.54 2.48
N GLY A 271 10.78 1.35 1.49
CA GLY A 271 12.08 1.99 1.45
C GLY A 271 12.32 2.83 2.70
N LEU A 272 13.46 2.59 3.36
CA LEU A 272 13.91 3.30 4.56
C LEU A 272 13.74 4.82 4.41
N ASP A 273 13.32 5.44 5.52
CA ASP A 273 13.01 6.87 5.69
C ASP A 273 13.57 7.81 4.62
N TYR A 274 12.67 8.63 4.05
CA TYR A 274 13.05 9.89 3.44
C TYR A 274 13.72 10.79 4.49
N LYS A 275 15.04 10.68 4.63
CA LYS A 275 15.83 11.78 5.20
C LYS A 275 15.84 12.90 4.16
N ILE A 276 15.32 14.05 4.60
CA ILE A 276 15.31 15.34 3.91
C ILE A 276 16.75 15.71 3.54
#